data_AF-A0A0C3EKA3-F1
#
_entry.id   AF-A0A0C3EKA3-F1
#
_cell.length_a   1.000
_cell.length_b   1.000
_cell.length_c   1.000
_cell.angle_alpha   90.00
_cell.angle_beta   90.00
_cell.angle_gamma   90.00
#
_symmetry.space_group_name_H-M   'P 1'
#
loop_
_entity.id
_entity.type
_entity.pdbx_description
1 polymer ?
#
loop_
_entity_poly.entity_id
_entity_poly.type
_entity_poly.pdbx_seq_one_letter_code
_entity_poly.pdbx_strand_id
1 'polypeptide(L)' 'MSRPPVFPEQSASGIAVDPRTLERVVPESRRADGTVRKELKIRPGFTPQEDVSRFRGSRQKQL' A
#
# COMPACT_ATOMS: atom_id res chain seq x y z
N MET A 1 -10.97 -6.42 22.51
CA MET A 1 -10.78 -5.67 21.26
C MET A 1 -9.28 -5.54 21.03
N SER A 2 -8.74 -6.18 19.99
CA SER A 2 -7.32 -6.02 19.63
C SER A 2 -7.07 -4.57 19.18
N ARG A 3 -5.90 -4.02 19.52
CA ARG A 3 -5.51 -2.69 19.03
C ARG A 3 -5.35 -2.77 17.50
N PRO A 4 -5.82 -1.75 16.74
CA PRO A 4 -5.55 -1.68 15.31
C PRO A 4 -4.02 -1.64 15.10
N PRO A 5 -3.51 -2.21 14.00
CA PRO A 5 -2.09 -2.21 13.72
C PRO A 5 -1.59 -0.76 13.64
N VAL A 6 -0.45 -0.50 14.29
CA VAL A 6 0.18 0.84 14.36
C VAL A 6 0.64 1.32 12.98
N PHE A 7 0.90 0.37 12.08
CA PHE A 7 1.25 0.64 10.69
C PHE A 7 0.15 0.07 9.79
N PRO A 8 -0.41 0.86 8.87
CA PRO A 8 -1.36 0.35 7.89
C PRO A 8 -0.66 -0.70 7.02
N GLU A 9 -1.40 -1.75 6.63
CA GLU A 9 -0.92 -2.73 5.66
C GLU A 9 -0.58 -2.03 4.34
N GLN A 10 0.65 -2.24 3.87
CA GLN A 10 1.18 -1.63 2.65
C GLN A 10 1.35 -2.71 1.57
N SER A 11 1.12 -2.32 0.32
CA SER A 11 1.46 -3.16 -0.83
C SER A 11 2.99 -3.28 -1.00
N ALA A 12 3.45 -4.13 -1.93
CA ALA A 12 4.88 -4.27 -2.21
C ALA A 12 5.49 -2.95 -2.70
N SER A 13 4.68 -2.10 -3.35
CA SER A 13 5.04 -0.73 -3.75
C SER A 13 4.97 0.32 -2.63
N GLY A 14 4.67 -0.08 -1.39
CA GLY A 14 4.49 0.87 -0.28
C GLY A 14 3.18 1.68 -0.36
N ILE A 15 2.18 1.18 -1.08
CA ILE A 15 0.88 1.85 -1.21
C ILE A 15 -0.01 1.43 -0.03
N ALA A 16 -0.56 2.41 0.67
CA ALA A 16 -1.57 2.21 1.70
C ALA A 16 -2.92 2.81 1.25
N VAL A 17 -4.01 2.36 1.88
CA VAL A 17 -5.31 3.01 1.80
C VAL A 17 -5.47 3.91 3.02
N ASP A 18 -5.74 5.19 2.80
CA ASP A 18 -6.00 6.11 3.90
C ASP A 18 -7.36 5.78 4.54
N PRO A 19 -7.44 5.48 5.85
CA PRO A 19 -8.69 5.13 6.52
C PRO A 19 -9.72 6.26 6.56
N ARG A 20 -9.31 7.52 6.37
CA ARG A 20 -10.23 8.67 6.42
C ARG A 20 -10.83 9.00 5.07
N THR A 21 -10.00 9.00 4.03
CA THR A 21 -10.40 9.40 2.68
C THR A 21 -10.71 8.22 1.75
N LEU A 22 -10.30 7.00 2.13
CA LEU A 22 -10.35 5.78 1.31
C LEU A 22 -9.54 5.89 0.01
N GLU A 23 -8.65 6.89 -0.09
CA GLU A 23 -7.76 7.07 -1.23
C GLU A 23 -6.52 6.18 -1.12
N ARG A 24 -5.94 5.83 -2.27
CA ARG A 24 -4.65 5.13 -2.34
C ARG A 24 -3.52 6.14 -2.31
N VAL A 25 -2.65 6.03 -1.33
CA VAL A 25 -1.56 6.98 -1.08
C VAL A 25 -0.26 6.24 -0.73
N VAL A 26 0.87 6.85 -1.07
CA VAL A 26 2.16 6.50 -0.46
C VAL A 26 2.32 7.39 0.76
N PRO A 27 2.36 6.83 1.99
CA PRO A 27 2.32 7.60 3.21
C PRO A 27 3.61 8.41 3.42
N GLU A 28 3.53 9.41 4.29
CA GLU A 28 4.70 10.17 4.71
C GLU A 28 5.77 9.27 5.36
N SER A 29 7.03 9.61 5.13
CA SER A 29 8.15 8.86 5.71
C SER A 29 9.26 9.79 6.18
N ARG A 30 10.01 9.36 7.18
CA ARG A 30 11.10 10.14 7.77
C ARG A 30 12.40 9.88 7.02
N ARG A 31 13.08 10.95 6.60
CA ARG A 31 14.45 10.89 6.05
C ARG A 31 15.45 10.65 7.19
N ALA A 32 16.66 10.21 6.83
CA ALA A 32 17.73 9.97 7.79
C ALA A 32 18.14 11.24 8.57
N ASP A 33 18.03 12.41 7.94
CA ASP A 33 18.27 13.73 8.55
C ASP A 33 17.13 14.20 9.49
N GLY A 34 16.05 13.42 9.60
CA GLY A 34 14.89 13.72 10.43
C GLY A 34 13.78 14.52 9.76
N THR A 35 13.98 15.00 8.53
CA THR A 35 12.93 15.70 7.77
C THR A 35 11.88 14.73 7.22
N VAL A 36 10.67 15.23 6.92
CA VAL A 36 9.56 14.38 6.46
C VAL A 36 9.42 14.43 4.92
N ARG A 37 9.21 13.28 4.30
CA ARG A 37 8.78 13.13 2.90
C ARG A 37 7.27 13.26 2.89
N LYS A 38 6.76 14.18 2.06
CA LYS A 38 5.32 14.38 1.90
C LYS A 38 4.65 13.11 1.36
N GLU A 39 3.39 12.94 1.73
CA GLU A 39 2.50 11.95 1.15
C GLU A 39 2.32 12.17 -0.37
N LEU A 40 2.18 11.08 -1.11
CA LEU A 40 1.90 11.10 -2.56
C LEU A 40 0.59 10.39 -2.87
N LYS A 41 -0.34 11.13 -3.50
CA LYS A 41 -1.60 10.57 -3.99
C LYS A 41 -1.37 9.76 -5.27
N ILE A 42 -2.06 8.62 -5.36
CA ILE A 42 -1.99 7.73 -6.52
C ILE A 42 -3.19 7.97 -7.42
N ARG A 43 -2.93 8.04 -8.73
CA ARG A 43 -4.00 8.22 -9.71
C ARG A 43 -5.00 7.05 -9.64
N PRO A 44 -6.32 7.31 -9.62
CA PRO A 44 -7.32 6.25 -9.68
C PRO A 44 -7.09 5.32 -10.88
N GLY A 45 -7.10 4.01 -10.64
CA GLY A 45 -6.85 2.98 -11.65
C GLY A 45 -5.38 2.65 -11.92
N PHE A 46 -4.41 3.42 -11.39
CA PHE A 46 -3.00 3.07 -11.51
C PHE A 46 -2.64 1.92 -10.56
N THR A 47 -2.03 0.87 -11.09
CA THR A 47 -1.47 -0.24 -10.31
C THR A 47 -0.05 -0.51 -10.80
N PRO A 48 0.95 -0.43 -9.91
CA PRO A 48 2.33 -0.70 -10.27
C PRO A 48 2.55 -2.19 -10.53
N GLN A 49 3.57 -2.53 -11.33
CA GLN A 49 3.78 -3.88 -11.87
C GLN A 49 4.04 -4.92 -10.77
N GLU A 50 4.72 -4.52 -9.70
CA GLU A 50 5.01 -5.36 -8.54
C GLU A 50 3.76 -5.73 -7.73
N ASP A 51 2.70 -4.91 -7.80
CA ASP A 51 1.41 -5.18 -7.19
C ASP A 51 0.46 -5.95 -8.14
N VAL A 52 0.81 -6.10 -9.42
CA VAL A 52 0.02 -6.89 -10.37
C VAL A 52 0.22 -8.37 -10.09
N SER A 53 -0.84 -9.02 -9.58
CA SER A 53 -0.82 -10.47 -9.34
C SER A 53 -0.63 -11.22 -10.66
N ARG A 54 0.33 -12.14 -10.69
CA ARG A 54 0.47 -13.08 -11.82
C ARG A 54 -0.79 -13.95 -11.92
N PHE A 55 -1.18 -14.26 -13.16
CA PHE A 55 -2.27 -15.21 -13.38
C PHE A 55 -1.94 -16.55 -12.72
N ARG A 56 -2.82 -17.00 -11.82
CA ARG A 56 -2.78 -18.33 -11.23
C ARG A 56 -4.01 -19.08 -11.70
N GLY A 57 -3.79 -20.21 -12.39
CA GLY A 57 -4.88 -21.09 -12.81
C GLY A 57 -5.63 -21.65 -11.59
N SER A 58 -6.89 -22.03 -11.76
CA SER A 58 -7.75 -22.53 -10.68
C SER A 58 -7.11 -23.67 -9.87
N ARG A 59 -6.40 -24.59 -10.52
CA ARG A 59 -5.65 -25.69 -9.88
C ARG A 59 -4.51 -25.22 -8.96
N GLN A 60 -3.83 -24.12 -9.30
CA GLN A 60 -2.73 -23.57 -8.49
C GLN A 60 -3.20 -22.73 -7.30
N LYS A 61 -4.48 -22.33 -7.27
CA LYS A 61 -5.06 -21.52 -6.19
C LYS A 61 -5.56 -22.37 -5.01
N GLN A 62 -5.68 -23.69 -5.21
CA GLN A 62 -6.22 -24.65 -4.26
C GLN A 62 -5.15 -25.43 -3.49
N LEU A 63 -3.90 -25.42 -3.98
CA LEU A 63 -2.70 -25.86 -3.27
C LEU A 63 -2.19 -24.72 -2.38
#